data_AF-A0A0H2R9S7-F1
#
_entry.id   AF-A0A0H2R9S7-F1
#
_cell.length_a   1.000
_cell.length_b   1.000
_cell.length_c   1.000
_cell.angle_alpha   90.00
_cell.angle_beta   90.00
_cell.angle_gamma   90.00
#
_symmetry.space_group_name_H-M   'P 1'
#
loop_
_entity.id
_entity.type
_entity.pdbx_description
1 polymer ?
#
loop_
_entity_poly.entity_id
_entity_poly.type
_entity_poly.pdbx_seq_one_letter_code
_entity_poly.pdbx_strand_id
1 'polypeptide(L)'
;MSSDIVDKETLHQILIGREKLMKLSYDFGALVLFTSHQCGAEACLRARRQLLESWTYDPFDDLTTRKLPIEAVRSGLKVMCDQQKYPCVCKACFDRSARAREDFKVTFWSNLPSIFGLGSWDEVLADN
;
A
#
# COMPACT_ATOMS: atom_id res chain seq x y z
N MET A 1 -6.86 1.65 -38.57
CA MET A 1 -6.16 1.63 -37.27
C MET A 1 -6.82 2.69 -36.41
N SER A 2 -7.70 2.28 -35.49
CA SER A 2 -8.42 3.23 -34.63
C SER A 2 -7.42 3.78 -33.62
N SER A 3 -7.19 5.08 -33.67
CA SER A 3 -6.53 5.79 -32.57
C SER A 3 -7.53 5.79 -31.42
N ASP A 4 -7.29 5.00 -30.39
CA ASP A 4 -8.04 5.02 -29.13
C ASP A 4 -7.85 6.40 -28.49
N ILE A 5 -8.71 7.35 -28.86
CA ILE A 5 -8.79 8.64 -28.19
C ILE A 5 -9.44 8.34 -26.85
N VAL A 6 -8.60 8.18 -25.82
CA VAL A 6 -9.05 8.21 -24.43
C VAL A 6 -9.81 9.52 -24.27
N ASP A 7 -11.11 9.42 -24.02
CA ASP A 7 -11.94 10.61 -23.86
C ASP A 7 -11.53 11.36 -22.58
N LYS A 8 -11.88 12.65 -22.53
CA LYS A 8 -11.46 13.54 -21.45
C LYS A 8 -11.89 13.03 -20.07
N GLU A 9 -13.04 12.38 -19.96
CA GLU A 9 -13.55 11.86 -18.70
C GLU A 9 -12.73 10.65 -18.24
N THR A 10 -12.48 9.69 -19.15
CA THR A 10 -11.62 8.54 -18.86
C THR A 10 -10.21 8.97 -18.43
N LEU A 11 -9.62 9.97 -19.11
CA LEU A 11 -8.33 10.51 -18.73
C LEU A 11 -8.36 11.15 -17.33
N HIS A 12 -9.42 11.88 -17.00
CA HIS A 12 -9.58 12.51 -15.70
C HIS A 12 -9.69 11.47 -14.57
N GLN A 13 -10.46 10.41 -14.78
CA GLN A 13 -10.59 9.31 -13.81
C GLN A 13 -9.28 8.56 -13.59
N ILE A 14 -8.49 8.33 -14.66
CA ILE A 14 -7.16 7.74 -14.55
C ILE A 14 -6.23 8.62 -13.69
N LEU A 15 -6.24 9.94 -13.89
CA LEU A 15 -5.41 10.87 -13.13
C LEU A 15 -5.81 10.91 -11.65
N ILE A 16 -7.11 11.03 -11.34
CA ILE A 16 -7.62 10.98 -9.96
C ILE A 16 -7.27 9.65 -9.30
N GLY A 17 -7.50 8.54 -10.00
CA GLY A 17 -7.19 7.20 -9.52
C GLY A 17 -5.70 7.08 -9.19
N ARG A 18 -4.83 7.55 -10.09
CA ARG A 18 -3.38 7.58 -9.85
C ARG A 18 -3.02 8.38 -8.60
N GLU A 19 -3.56 9.57 -8.40
CA GLU A 19 -3.27 10.39 -7.21
C GLU A 19 -3.71 9.69 -5.91
N LYS A 20 -4.91 9.11 -5.89
CA LYS A 20 -5.41 8.32 -4.75
C LYS A 20 -4.54 7.10 -4.48
N LEU A 21 -4.12 6.39 -5.53
CA LEU A 21 -3.20 5.25 -5.41
C LEU A 21 -1.84 5.68 -4.83
N MET A 22 -1.28 6.80 -5.29
CA MET A 22 -0.02 7.31 -4.73
C MET A 22 -0.13 7.58 -3.24
N LYS A 23 -1.24 8.17 -2.78
CA LYS A 23 -1.50 8.38 -1.35
C LYS A 23 -1.60 7.07 -0.57
N LEU A 24 -2.30 6.06 -1.11
CA LEU A 24 -2.45 4.76 -0.45
C LEU A 24 -1.11 4.02 -0.24
N SER A 25 -0.14 4.21 -1.12
CA SER A 25 1.19 3.60 -0.95
C SER A 25 1.98 4.20 0.24
N TYR A 26 1.81 5.50 0.48
CA TYR A 26 2.34 6.15 1.69
C TYR A 26 1.67 5.61 2.95
N ASP A 27 0.34 5.59 2.94
CA ASP A 27 -0.45 5.15 4.09
C ASP A 27 -0.15 3.68 4.42
N PHE A 28 0.12 2.83 3.42
CA PHE A 28 0.49 1.42 3.61
C PHE A 28 1.63 1.23 4.62
N GLY A 29 2.74 1.96 4.46
CA GLY A 29 3.90 1.82 5.34
C GLY A 29 3.56 2.18 6.79
N ALA A 30 2.85 3.29 6.98
CA ALA A 30 2.43 3.76 8.29
C ALA A 30 1.42 2.80 8.96
N LEU A 31 0.45 2.31 8.20
CA LEU A 31 -0.57 1.37 8.65
C LEU A 31 0.03 0.03 9.06
N VAL A 32 0.89 -0.55 8.22
CA VAL A 32 1.47 -1.88 8.47
C VAL A 32 2.47 -1.85 9.63
N LEU A 33 3.24 -0.78 9.80
CA LEU A 33 4.28 -0.72 10.84
C LEU A 33 3.77 -0.20 12.19
N PHE A 34 2.58 0.38 12.26
CA PHE A 34 1.93 0.86 13.48
C PHE A 34 2.85 1.70 14.37
N THR A 35 3.63 2.62 13.79
CA THR A 35 4.67 3.37 14.54
C THR A 35 4.10 4.27 15.65
N SER A 36 2.80 4.59 15.59
CA SER A 36 2.04 5.27 16.65
C SER A 36 1.69 4.38 17.84
N HIS A 37 1.73 3.06 17.69
CA HIS A 37 1.40 2.13 18.77
C HIS A 37 2.64 1.82 19.61
N GLN A 38 2.51 2.02 20.91
CA GLN A 38 3.55 1.67 21.86
C GLN A 38 3.81 0.17 21.87
N CYS A 39 5.09 -0.19 22.02
CA CYS A 39 5.55 -1.55 22.26
C CYS A 39 6.45 -1.50 23.50
N GLY A 40 6.31 -2.47 24.41
CA GLY A 40 7.15 -2.53 25.62
C GLY A 40 8.63 -2.79 25.33
N ALA A 41 8.98 -3.21 24.11
CA ALA A 41 10.35 -3.41 23.67
C ALA A 41 10.84 -2.24 22.81
N GLU A 42 11.79 -1.46 23.35
CA GLU A 42 12.37 -0.30 22.64
C GLU A 42 13.01 -0.71 21.30
N ALA A 43 13.71 -1.85 21.27
CA ALA A 43 14.29 -2.40 20.05
C ALA A 43 13.25 -2.65 18.94
N CYS A 44 12.04 -3.09 19.32
CA CYS A 44 10.95 -3.28 18.36
C CYS A 44 10.41 -1.95 17.84
N LEU A 45 10.26 -0.94 18.69
CA LEU A 45 9.84 0.38 18.26
C LEU A 45 10.87 1.00 17.29
N ARG A 46 12.16 0.90 17.62
CA ARG A 46 13.26 1.39 16.79
C ARG A 46 13.31 0.69 15.43
N ALA A 47 13.23 -0.64 15.42
CA ALA A 47 13.22 -1.42 14.18
C ALA A 47 12.03 -1.04 13.28
N ARG A 48 10.82 -0.88 13.84
CA ARG A 48 9.64 -0.45 13.08
C ARG A 48 9.77 0.96 12.51
N ARG A 49 10.42 1.89 13.22
CA ARG A 49 10.73 3.24 12.71
C ARG A 49 11.72 3.19 11.55
N GLN A 50 12.82 2.42 11.68
CA GLN A 50 13.81 2.27 10.61
C GLN A 50 13.21 1.63 9.35
N LEU A 51 12.30 0.66 9.52
CA LEU A 51 11.54 0.09 8.41
C LEU A 51 10.62 1.11 7.74
N LEU A 52 9.99 2.00 8.52
CA LEU A 52 9.13 3.04 7.98
C LEU A 52 9.97 4.07 7.22
N GLU A 53 11.09 4.50 7.79
CA GLU A 53 12.05 5.40 7.13
C GLU A 53 12.49 4.80 5.80
N SER A 54 12.92 3.54 5.78
CA SER A 54 13.33 2.82 4.56
C SER A 54 12.19 2.65 3.54
N TRP A 55 10.93 2.61 4.01
CA TRP A 55 9.76 2.56 3.15
C TRP A 55 9.46 3.92 2.52
N THR A 56 9.57 4.99 3.30
CA THR A 56 9.27 6.36 2.87
C THR A 56 10.42 7.03 2.11
N TYR A 57 11.65 6.58 2.33
CA TYR A 57 12.87 7.15 1.80
C TYR A 57 13.61 6.09 0.99
N ASP A 58 13.34 6.05 -0.31
CA ASP A 58 14.16 5.32 -1.26
C ASP A 58 14.98 6.36 -2.07
N PRO A 59 16.29 6.50 -1.79
CA PRO A 59 17.12 7.53 -2.41
C PRO A 59 17.40 7.29 -3.91
N PHE A 60 17.00 6.13 -4.44
CA PHE A 60 17.07 5.80 -5.86
C PHE A 60 15.74 5.94 -6.59
N ASP A 61 14.71 6.34 -5.86
CA ASP A 61 13.37 6.51 -6.37
C ASP A 61 13.23 7.93 -6.91
N ASP A 62 13.68 8.08 -8.16
CA ASP A 62 13.22 9.19 -8.99
C ASP A 62 11.69 9.20 -8.90
N LEU A 63 11.04 10.38 -8.87
CA LEU A 63 9.60 10.53 -8.53
C LEU A 63 8.63 9.67 -9.39
N THR A 64 9.14 8.97 -10.38
CA THR A 64 8.52 8.06 -11.34
C THR A 64 8.47 6.58 -10.92
N THR A 65 9.30 6.11 -9.98
CA THR A 65 9.38 4.68 -9.57
C THR A 65 8.73 4.34 -8.23
N ARG A 66 8.01 5.31 -7.64
CA ARG A 66 7.30 5.09 -6.37
C ARG A 66 6.40 3.88 -6.48
N LYS A 67 6.63 2.93 -5.58
CA LYS A 67 5.89 1.67 -5.55
C LYS A 67 4.40 1.96 -5.53
N LEU A 68 3.69 1.63 -6.60
CA LEU A 68 2.25 1.72 -6.63
C LEU A 68 1.66 0.82 -5.54
N PRO A 69 0.45 1.06 -5.02
CA PRO A 69 -0.18 0.19 -4.02
C PRO A 69 -0.18 -1.28 -4.41
N ILE A 70 -0.29 -1.60 -5.70
CA ILE A 70 -0.20 -2.98 -6.18
C ILE A 70 1.19 -3.60 -5.95
N GLU A 71 2.26 -2.80 -6.07
CA GLU A 71 3.62 -3.21 -5.74
C GLU A 71 3.81 -3.31 -4.23
N ALA A 72 3.19 -2.39 -3.46
CA ALA A 72 3.17 -2.47 -2.00
C ALA A 72 2.44 -3.74 -1.51
N VAL A 73 1.32 -4.11 -2.13
CA VAL A 73 0.61 -5.36 -1.84
C VAL A 73 1.44 -6.58 -2.28
N ARG A 74 2.06 -6.53 -3.45
CA ARG A 74 2.82 -7.66 -4.04
C ARG A 74 4.12 -7.95 -3.30
N SER A 75 4.89 -6.93 -2.93
CA SER A 75 6.24 -7.06 -2.37
C SER A 75 6.53 -6.12 -1.20
N GLY A 76 5.71 -5.09 -1.00
CA GLY A 76 5.88 -4.12 0.08
C GLY A 76 5.81 -4.77 1.46
N LEU A 77 6.82 -4.43 2.26
CA LEU A 77 7.02 -4.91 3.62
C LEU A 77 6.87 -6.44 3.78
N LYS A 78 7.21 -7.24 2.76
CA LYS A 78 7.38 -8.71 2.88
C LYS A 78 8.36 -9.12 4.00
N VAL A 79 9.19 -8.19 4.41
CA VAL A 79 10.01 -8.22 5.64
C VAL A 79 9.19 -8.61 6.88
N MET A 80 7.92 -8.22 6.94
CA MET A 80 6.98 -8.57 8.01
C MET A 80 6.28 -9.94 7.78
N CYS A 81 6.72 -10.72 6.80
CA CYS A 81 6.29 -12.10 6.57
C CYS A 81 7.36 -13.13 6.98
N ASP A 82 8.54 -12.67 7.40
CA ASP A 82 9.66 -13.51 7.81
C ASP A 82 10.27 -12.99 9.12
N GLN A 83 9.79 -13.53 10.24
CA GLN A 83 10.24 -13.10 11.57
C GLN A 83 11.74 -13.37 11.80
N GLN A 84 12.33 -14.35 11.10
CA GLN A 84 13.75 -14.68 11.26
C GLN A 84 14.65 -13.56 10.72
N LYS A 85 14.19 -12.82 9.70
CA LYS A 85 14.92 -11.66 9.16
C LYS A 85 14.86 -10.42 10.06
N TYR A 86 13.89 -10.36 10.98
CA TYR A 86 13.64 -9.20 11.84
C TYR A 86 13.44 -9.61 13.31
N PRO A 87 14.46 -10.22 13.95
CA PRO A 87 14.36 -10.70 15.33
C PRO A 87 14.10 -9.56 16.33
N CYS A 88 14.45 -8.33 15.96
CA CYS A 88 14.21 -7.14 16.77
C CYS A 88 12.73 -6.74 16.85
N VAL A 89 11.89 -7.21 15.91
CA VAL A 89 10.44 -6.99 15.96
C VAL A 89 9.81 -8.09 16.80
N CYS A 90 9.12 -7.71 17.88
CA CYS A 90 8.48 -8.69 18.74
C CYS A 90 7.33 -9.40 18.01
N LYS A 91 7.05 -10.65 18.39
CA LYS A 91 6.02 -11.50 17.77
C LYS A 91 4.66 -10.79 17.67
N ALA A 92 4.25 -10.10 18.74
CA ALA A 92 2.96 -9.39 18.75
C ALA A 92 2.89 -8.27 17.70
N CYS A 93 3.96 -7.50 17.51
CA CYS A 93 4.00 -6.47 16.47
C CYS A 93 4.08 -7.09 15.08
N PHE A 94 4.87 -8.15 14.92
CA PHE A 94 4.97 -8.90 13.66
C PHE A 94 3.60 -9.44 13.22
N ASP A 95 2.89 -10.15 14.11
CA ASP A 95 1.57 -10.72 13.80
C ASP A 95 0.54 -9.62 13.49
N ARG A 96 0.64 -8.46 14.16
CA ARG A 96 -0.23 -7.32 13.89
C ARG A 96 0.04 -6.71 12.51
N SER A 97 1.31 -6.52 12.15
CA SER A 97 1.71 -6.05 10.83
C SER A 97 1.29 -7.01 9.71
N ALA A 98 1.40 -8.32 9.94
CA ALA A 98 0.93 -9.32 8.99
C ALA A 98 -0.58 -9.23 8.75
N ARG A 99 -1.39 -9.10 9.81
CA ARG A 99 -2.84 -8.88 9.69
C ARG A 99 -3.17 -7.58 8.95
N ALA A 100 -2.55 -6.48 9.34
CA ALA A 100 -2.77 -5.18 8.70
C ALA A 100 -2.47 -5.16 7.21
N ARG A 101 -1.43 -5.91 6.80
CA ARG A 101 -1.10 -6.07 5.39
C ARG A 101 -2.19 -6.83 4.63
N GLU A 102 -2.76 -7.88 5.22
CA GLU A 102 -3.86 -8.61 4.60
C GLU A 102 -5.15 -7.78 4.56
N ASP A 103 -5.48 -7.08 5.65
CA ASP A 103 -6.63 -6.17 5.72
C ASP A 103 -6.51 -5.06 4.67
N PHE A 104 -5.31 -4.48 4.51
CA PHE A 104 -5.04 -3.49 3.47
C PHE A 104 -5.24 -4.10 2.07
N LYS A 105 -4.73 -5.31 1.82
CA LYS A 105 -4.88 -5.98 0.52
C LYS A 105 -6.36 -6.21 0.19
N VAL A 106 -7.15 -6.73 1.13
CA VAL A 106 -8.59 -6.93 0.95
C VAL A 106 -9.27 -5.58 0.65
N THR A 107 -9.03 -4.57 1.49
CA THR A 107 -9.60 -3.23 1.34
C THR A 107 -9.23 -2.58 0.02
N PHE A 108 -7.96 -2.70 -0.39
CA PHE A 108 -7.44 -2.18 -1.64
C PHE A 108 -8.19 -2.76 -2.84
N TRP A 109 -8.32 -4.09 -2.89
CA TRP A 109 -9.01 -4.75 -3.99
C TRP A 109 -10.49 -4.41 -3.99
N SER A 110 -11.17 -4.46 -2.85
CA SER A 110 -12.60 -4.10 -2.76
C SER A 110 -12.90 -2.67 -3.21
N ASN A 111 -12.00 -1.71 -2.94
CA ASN A 111 -12.18 -0.31 -3.27
C ASN A 111 -11.57 0.10 -4.62
N LEU A 112 -10.96 -0.82 -5.37
CA LEU A 112 -10.26 -0.47 -6.60
C LEU A 112 -11.15 0.25 -7.63
N PRO A 113 -12.41 -0.18 -7.87
CA PRO A 113 -13.30 0.55 -8.78
C PRO A 113 -13.58 1.98 -8.31
N SER A 114 -13.89 2.17 -7.03
CA SER A 114 -14.22 3.49 -6.47
C SER A 114 -13.02 4.44 -6.44
N ILE A 115 -11.79 3.92 -6.36
CA ILE A 115 -10.56 4.70 -6.52
C ILE A 115 -10.55 5.40 -7.89
N PHE A 116 -10.95 4.70 -8.96
CA PHE A 116 -11.04 5.22 -10.33
C PHE A 116 -12.42 5.81 -10.67
N GLY A 117 -13.30 6.02 -9.69
CA GLY A 117 -14.64 6.59 -9.93
C GLY A 117 -15.59 5.65 -10.69
N LEU A 118 -15.28 4.35 -10.74
CA LEU A 118 -16.08 3.33 -11.44
C LEU A 118 -17.13 2.67 -10.53
N GLY A 119 -17.42 3.26 -9.35
CA GLY A 119 -18.41 2.71 -8.42
C GLY A 119 -17.92 1.49 -7.64
N SER A 120 -18.72 0.42 -7.63
CA SER A 120 -18.41 -0.86 -6.96
C SER A 120 -18.03 -1.96 -7.96
N TRP A 121 -17.48 -3.08 -7.48
CA TRP A 121 -17.25 -4.24 -8.35
C TRP A 121 -18.56 -4.79 -8.93
N ASP A 122 -19.64 -4.77 -8.17
CA ASP A 122 -20.94 -5.24 -8.65
C ASP A 122 -21.44 -4.39 -9.83
N GLU A 123 -21.23 -3.07 -9.77
CA GLU A 123 -21.53 -2.15 -10.89
C GLU A 123 -20.63 -2.43 -12.11
N VAL A 124 -19.31 -2.53 -11.90
CA VAL A 124 -18.36 -2.82 -12.99
C VAL A 124 -18.63 -4.17 -13.67
N LEU A 125 -19.05 -5.17 -12.91
CA LEU A 125 -19.33 -6.51 -13.44
C LEU A 125 -20.73 -6.64 -14.05
N ALA A 126 -21.68 -5.77 -13.67
CA ALA A 126 -23.02 -5.74 -14.25
C ALA A 126 -23.08 -5.01 -15.60
N ASP A 127 -22.13 -4.12 -15.88
CA ASP A 127 -21.99 -3.37 -17.14
C ASP A 127 -21.23 -4.14 -18.25
N ASN A 128 -20.96 -5.44 -18.06
CA ASN A 128 -20.40 -6.37 -19.06
C ASN A 128 -21.42 -7.45 -19.46
#